data_AF-A0A3Q7GN46-F1
#
_entry.id   AF-A0A3Q7GN46-F1
#
_cell.length_a   1.000
_cell.length_b   1.000
_cell.length_c   1.000
_cell.angle_alpha   90.00
_cell.angle_beta   90.00
_cell.angle_gamma   90.00
#
_symmetry.space_group_name_H-M   'P 1'
#
loop_
_entity.id
_entity.type
_entity.pdbx_description
1 polymer ?
#
loop_
_entity_poly.entity_id
_entity_poly.type
_entity_poly.pdbx_seq_one_letter_code
_entity_poly.pdbx_strand_id
1 'polypeptide(L)'
;MDGTKEPSTMSRSAITEALKVLTDVRNHPVLIHCKRGKHRTGRIVGCLRKWQNWCLSSVMDEYKHFAGAKWRETDVRFLETYDVSCIGHCLESIIYTNYGSTKRCLLCIEEILQKPLMTSVL
;
A
#
# COMPACT_ATOMS: atom_id res chain seq x y z
N MET A 1 11.12 -32.51 7.96
CA MET A 1 9.73 -32.33 8.45
C MET A 1 9.12 -31.16 7.69
N ASP A 2 8.69 -31.43 6.45
CA ASP A 2 7.99 -30.43 5.63
C ASP A 2 6.59 -30.23 6.20
N GLY A 3 6.32 -29.01 6.65
CA GLY A 3 5.00 -28.63 7.12
C GLY A 3 4.14 -28.27 5.92
N THR A 4 3.30 -29.20 5.48
CA THR A 4 2.14 -28.94 4.61
C THR A 4 1.15 -28.08 5.38
N LYS A 5 1.42 -26.78 5.44
CA LYS A 5 0.40 -25.77 5.73
C LYS A 5 0.10 -25.12 4.40
N GLU A 6 -1.09 -25.43 3.89
CA GLU A 6 -1.76 -24.70 2.80
C GLU A 6 -1.40 -23.21 2.88
N PRO A 7 -1.10 -22.54 1.75
CA PRO A 7 -0.73 -21.15 1.76
C PRO A 7 -1.89 -20.38 2.38
N SER A 8 -1.73 -19.97 3.65
CA SER A 8 -2.70 -19.15 4.38
C SER A 8 -2.80 -17.83 3.62
N THR A 9 -3.70 -17.81 2.64
CA THR A 9 -3.86 -16.72 1.69
C THR A 9 -4.55 -15.62 2.46
N MET A 10 -3.80 -14.58 2.80
CA MET A 10 -4.40 -13.39 3.42
C MET A 10 -5.46 -12.83 2.47
N SER A 11 -6.64 -12.53 3.00
CA SER A 11 -7.71 -11.91 2.24
C SER A 11 -7.30 -10.51 1.79
N ARG A 12 -7.85 -10.06 0.65
CA ARG A 12 -7.66 -8.68 0.17
C ARG A 12 -8.10 -7.66 1.23
N SER A 13 -9.20 -7.93 1.93
CA SER A 13 -9.70 -7.09 3.02
C SER A 13 -8.69 -6.91 4.16
N ALA A 14 -8.02 -7.99 4.59
CA ALA A 14 -7.03 -7.91 5.66
C ALA A 14 -5.82 -7.03 5.27
N ILE A 15 -5.42 -7.08 3.99
CA ILE A 15 -4.34 -6.24 3.47
C ILE A 15 -4.77 -4.77 3.41
N THR A 16 -6.00 -4.49 2.96
CA THR A 16 -6.55 -3.13 2.98
C THR A 16 -6.59 -2.54 4.39
N GLU A 17 -7.06 -3.31 5.38
CA GLU A 17 -7.08 -2.85 6.77
C GLU A 17 -5.67 -2.61 7.33
N ALA A 18 -4.72 -3.50 7.03
CA ALA A 18 -3.33 -3.28 7.41
C ALA A 18 -2.76 -2.00 6.79
N LEU A 19 -3.07 -1.72 5.52
CA LEU A 19 -2.60 -0.52 4.84
C LEU A 19 -3.20 0.76 5.45
N LYS A 20 -4.47 0.75 5.88
CA LYS A 20 -5.07 1.89 6.60
C LYS A 20 -4.31 2.21 7.90
N VAL A 21 -3.91 1.18 8.65
CA VAL A 21 -3.11 1.37 9.87
C VAL A 21 -1.74 1.95 9.52
N LEU A 22 -1.11 1.48 8.44
CA LEU A 22 0.22 1.92 8.02
C LEU A 22 0.26 3.33 7.45
N THR A 23 -0.80 3.78 6.78
CA THR A 23 -0.87 5.14 6.21
C THR A 23 -1.25 6.19 7.25
N ASP A 24 -1.80 5.80 8.41
CA ASP A 24 -2.07 6.72 9.51
C ASP A 24 -0.80 7.02 10.30
N VAL A 25 -0.29 8.25 10.13
CA VAL A 25 0.94 8.75 10.76
C VAL A 25 0.91 8.69 12.29
N ARG A 26 -0.27 8.67 12.92
CA ARG A 26 -0.42 8.62 14.38
C ARG A 26 -0.02 7.27 14.98
N ASN A 27 -0.01 6.21 14.16
CA ASN A 27 0.38 4.88 14.58
C ASN A 27 1.91 4.69 14.59
N HIS A 28 2.67 5.62 14.03
CA HIS A 28 4.11 5.45 13.87
C HIS A 28 4.88 5.76 15.16
N PRO A 29 5.94 4.96 15.48
CA PRO A 29 6.56 3.93 14.65
C PRO A 29 5.85 2.55 14.68
N VAL A 30 5.69 1.91 13.51
CA VAL A 30 5.07 0.57 13.36
C VAL A 30 6.08 -0.47 12.86
N LEU A 31 6.09 -1.67 13.46
CA LEU A 31 6.83 -2.84 12.98
C LEU A 31 5.90 -3.82 12.24
N ILE A 32 6.17 -4.08 10.96
CA ILE A 32 5.47 -5.10 10.17
C ILE A 32 6.27 -6.41 10.23
N HIS A 33 5.67 -7.50 10.71
CA HIS A 33 6.33 -8.80 10.69
C HIS A 33 5.37 -9.96 10.39
N CYS A 34 5.95 -11.08 10.00
CA CYS A 34 5.27 -12.36 9.96
C CYS A 34 6.23 -13.45 10.47
N LYS A 35 5.93 -14.74 10.28
CA LYS A 35 6.80 -15.81 10.79
C LYS A 35 8.26 -15.71 10.29
N ARG A 36 8.46 -15.27 9.05
CA ARG A 36 9.79 -15.18 8.42
C ARG A 36 10.07 -13.83 7.74
N GLY A 37 9.15 -12.88 7.82
CA GLY A 37 9.29 -11.58 7.13
C GLY A 37 9.21 -11.63 5.60
N LYS A 38 8.81 -12.75 4.97
CA LYS A 38 8.87 -12.94 3.51
C LYS A 38 7.54 -12.67 2.81
N HIS A 39 6.62 -13.63 2.88
CA HIS A 39 5.41 -13.63 2.04
C HIS A 39 4.36 -12.61 2.48
N ARG A 40 3.85 -12.74 3.71
CA ARG A 40 2.78 -11.88 4.22
C ARG A 40 3.26 -10.44 4.38
N THR A 41 4.44 -10.28 4.97
CA THR A 41 5.12 -8.98 5.07
C THR A 41 5.39 -8.40 3.69
N GLY A 42 5.97 -9.17 2.76
CA GLY A 42 6.26 -8.72 1.40
C GLY A 42 5.02 -8.30 0.61
N ARG A 43 3.88 -8.99 0.75
CA ARG A 43 2.62 -8.55 0.15
C ARG A 43 2.17 -7.19 0.69
N ILE A 44 2.16 -7.01 2.01
CA ILE A 44 1.74 -5.74 2.63
C ILE A 44 2.68 -4.61 2.23
N VAL A 45 3.99 -4.83 2.32
CA VAL A 45 5.01 -3.84 1.94
C VAL A 45 4.91 -3.51 0.45
N GLY A 46 4.76 -4.52 -0.41
CA GLY A 46 4.61 -4.29 -1.84
C GLY A 46 3.35 -3.49 -2.19
N CYS A 47 2.22 -3.76 -1.53
CA CYS A 47 1.03 -2.92 -1.68
C CYS A 47 1.24 -1.50 -1.17
N LEU A 48 1.98 -1.31 -0.07
CA LEU A 48 2.35 0.01 0.43
C LEU A 48 3.23 0.76 -0.59
N ARG A 49 4.19 0.10 -1.24
CA ARG A 49 5.00 0.71 -2.30
C ARG A 49 4.18 1.11 -3.52
N LYS A 50 3.23 0.28 -3.94
CA LYS A 50 2.27 0.63 -4.99
C LYS A 50 1.48 1.89 -4.62
N TRP A 51 1.03 2.00 -3.37
CA TRP A 51 0.34 3.20 -2.88
C TRP A 51 1.27 4.43 -2.85
N GLN A 52 2.56 4.25 -2.55
CA GLN A 52 3.61 5.28 -2.67
C GLN A 52 4.01 5.59 -4.13
N ASN A 53 3.22 5.13 -5.11
CA ASN A 53 3.42 5.36 -6.53
C ASN A 53 4.75 4.81 -7.09
N TRP A 54 5.28 3.73 -6.52
CA TRP A 54 6.42 3.02 -7.10
C TRP A 54 6.00 2.27 -8.37
N CYS A 55 6.90 2.18 -9.35
CA CYS A 55 6.65 1.36 -10.52
C CYS A 55 6.62 -0.14 -10.15
N LEU A 56 5.76 -0.90 -10.84
CA LEU A 56 5.51 -2.31 -10.50
C LEU A 56 6.77 -3.18 -10.54
N SER A 57 7.72 -2.89 -11.45
CA SER A 57 9.01 -3.59 -11.51
C SER A 57 9.81 -3.40 -10.22
N SER A 58 9.96 -2.17 -9.72
CA SER A 58 10.69 -1.91 -8.48
C SER A 58 10.02 -2.55 -7.26
N VAL A 59 8.69 -2.57 -7.21
CA VAL A 59 7.93 -3.28 -6.16
C VAL A 59 8.25 -4.78 -6.16
N MET A 60 8.28 -5.36 -7.36
CA MET A 60 8.52 -6.78 -7.56
C MET A 60 9.96 -7.17 -7.25
N ASP A 61 10.92 -6.31 -7.61
CA ASP A 61 12.33 -6.50 -7.33
C ASP A 61 12.60 -6.42 -5.81
N GLU A 62 12.01 -5.45 -5.11
CA GLU A 62 12.08 -5.35 -3.64
C GLU A 62 11.52 -6.64 -3.00
N TYR A 63 10.33 -7.08 -3.42
CA TYR A 63 9.72 -8.31 -2.92
C TYR A 63 10.63 -9.54 -3.14
N LYS A 64 11.13 -9.74 -4.36
CA LYS A 64 12.00 -10.87 -4.70
C LYS A 64 13.31 -10.82 -3.94
N HIS A 65 13.89 -9.65 -3.75
CA HIS A 65 15.10 -9.44 -2.97
C HIS A 65 14.93 -9.94 -1.53
N PHE A 66 13.88 -9.49 -0.81
CA PHE A 66 13.64 -9.90 0.57
C PHE A 66 13.12 -11.34 0.73
N ALA A 67 12.36 -11.84 -0.24
CA ALA A 67 11.95 -13.25 -0.24
C ALA A 67 13.15 -14.19 -0.51
N GLY A 68 14.12 -13.74 -1.30
CA GLY A 68 15.30 -14.50 -1.74
C GLY A 68 14.90 -15.73 -2.56
N ALA A 69 15.64 -16.84 -2.42
CA ALA A 69 15.38 -18.10 -3.12
C ALA A 69 13.99 -18.74 -2.84
N LYS A 70 13.20 -18.18 -1.92
CA LYS A 70 11.86 -18.65 -1.57
C LYS A 70 10.77 -17.64 -1.98
N TRP A 71 10.98 -16.87 -3.03
CA TRP A 71 9.90 -16.06 -3.61
C TRP A 71 8.82 -16.97 -4.22
N ARG A 72 7.59 -16.44 -4.35
CA ARG A 72 6.45 -17.18 -4.91
C ARG A 72 5.79 -16.38 -6.00
N GLU A 73 5.49 -17.05 -7.12
CA GLU A 73 4.72 -16.51 -8.24
C GLU A 73 3.32 -16.03 -7.80
N THR A 74 2.72 -16.72 -6.82
CA THR A 74 1.42 -16.32 -6.27
C THR A 74 1.45 -14.95 -5.59
N ASP A 75 2.57 -14.58 -4.98
CA ASP A 75 2.73 -13.29 -4.30
C ASP A 75 2.99 -12.17 -5.32
N VAL A 76 3.79 -12.48 -6.34
CA VAL A 76 4.01 -11.65 -7.53
C VAL A 76 2.68 -11.30 -8.21
N ARG A 77 1.90 -12.31 -8.61
CA ARG A 77 0.61 -12.12 -9.27
C ARG A 77 -0.40 -11.38 -8.40
N PHE A 78 -0.31 -11.56 -7.08
CA PHE A 78 -1.11 -10.78 -6.15
C PHE A 78 -0.75 -9.29 -6.20
N LEU A 79 0.55 -8.96 -6.17
CA LEU A 79 1.01 -7.56 -6.26
C LEU A 79 0.63 -6.91 -7.59
N GLU A 80 0.65 -7.65 -8.70
CA GLU A 80 0.17 -7.16 -10.00
C GLU A 80 -1.31 -6.80 -9.96
N THR A 81 -2.15 -7.70 -9.42
CA THR A 81 -3.62 -7.60 -9.48
C THR A 81 -4.28 -6.86 -8.31
N TYR A 82 -3.52 -6.43 -7.30
CA TYR A 82 -4.07 -5.68 -6.17
C TYR A 82 -4.24 -4.20 -6.52
N ASP A 83 -5.46 -3.70 -6.49
CA ASP A 83 -5.76 -2.28 -6.72
C ASP A 83 -5.65 -1.48 -5.42
N VAL A 84 -4.75 -0.50 -5.39
CA VAL A 84 -4.48 0.36 -4.23
C VAL A 84 -5.36 1.61 -4.19
N SER A 85 -6.12 1.89 -5.26
CA SER A 85 -7.00 3.06 -5.36
C SER A 85 -8.06 3.09 -4.25
N CYS A 86 -8.49 1.90 -3.79
CA CYS A 86 -9.43 1.74 -2.69
C CYS A 86 -8.96 2.35 -1.35
N ILE A 87 -7.66 2.58 -1.17
CA ILE A 87 -7.08 3.17 0.05
C ILE A 87 -7.20 4.70 0.02
N GLY A 88 -7.06 5.33 -1.17
CA GLY A 88 -7.16 6.79 -1.33
C GLY A 88 -8.50 7.33 -0.85
N HIS A 89 -9.60 6.70 -1.28
CA HIS A 89 -10.96 7.05 -0.84
C HIS A 89 -11.17 6.93 0.68
N CYS A 90 -10.48 5.98 1.33
CA CYS A 90 -10.57 5.82 2.78
C CYS A 90 -9.84 6.96 3.52
N LEU A 91 -8.69 7.41 3.01
CA LEU A 91 -7.94 8.51 3.58
C LEU A 91 -8.67 9.83 3.42
N GLU A 92 -9.26 10.10 2.25
CA GLU A 92 -10.12 11.27 2.05
C GLU A 92 -11.23 11.32 3.10
N SER A 93 -11.94 10.21 3.35
CA SER A 93 -12.98 10.13 4.38
C SER A 93 -12.45 10.41 5.81
N ILE A 94 -11.28 9.87 6.17
CA ILE A 94 -10.64 10.13 7.47
C ILE A 94 -10.22 11.60 7.57
N ILE A 95 -9.62 12.16 6.52
CA ILE A 95 -9.21 13.56 6.43
C ILE A 95 -10.43 14.45 6.59
N TYR A 96 -11.50 14.26 5.80
CA TYR A 96 -12.73 15.05 5.89
C TYR A 96 -13.40 14.96 7.27
N THR A 97 -13.41 13.79 7.91
CA THR A 97 -13.94 13.62 9.28
C THR A 97 -13.12 14.41 10.30
N ASN A 98 -11.79 14.44 10.16
CA ASN A 98 -10.92 15.21 11.05
C ASN A 98 -10.93 16.72 10.76
N TYR A 99 -11.03 17.14 9.49
CA TYR A 99 -11.13 18.55 9.10
C TYR A 99 -12.42 19.21 9.61
N GLY A 100 -13.51 18.45 9.76
CA GLY A 100 -14.73 18.92 10.42
C GLY A 100 -14.59 19.12 11.94
N SER A 101 -13.54 18.58 12.57
CA SER A 101 -13.36 18.60 14.03
C SER A 101 -12.19 19.46 14.50
N THR A 102 -11.13 19.67 13.72
CA THR A 102 -10.01 20.52 14.14
C THR A 102 -9.29 21.15 12.96
N LYS A 103 -9.32 22.49 12.91
CA LYS A 103 -8.41 23.29 12.08
C LYS A 103 -6.96 22.96 12.44
N ARG A 104 -6.21 22.31 11.54
CA ARG A 104 -4.75 22.47 11.30
C ARG A 104 -4.30 21.56 10.16
N CYS A 105 -3.67 22.17 9.16
CA CYS A 105 -3.22 21.60 7.89
C CYS A 105 -2.46 20.28 7.99
N LEU A 106 -2.76 19.39 7.06
CA LEU A 106 -1.75 18.59 6.36
C LEU A 106 -1.93 18.87 4.86
N LEU A 107 -0.97 19.56 4.27
CA LEU A 107 -0.88 19.77 2.83
C LEU A 107 -0.61 18.42 2.19
N CYS A 108 -1.66 17.82 1.63
CA CYS A 108 -1.50 16.69 0.71
C CYS A 108 -0.89 17.23 -0.59
N ILE A 109 -0.06 16.42 -1.22
CA ILE A 109 0.74 16.72 -2.40
C ILE A 109 -0.21 17.01 -3.61
N GLU A 110 -0.74 18.23 -3.68
CA GLU A 110 -1.40 18.81 -4.84
C GLU A 110 -0.37 19.54 -5.72
N GLU A 111 0.73 18.88 -6.11
CA GLU A 111 1.64 19.45 -7.12
C GLU A 111 1.95 18.53 -8.31
N ILE A 112 1.32 17.36 -8.44
CA ILE A 112 1.55 16.49 -9.62
C ILE A 112 0.34 16.40 -10.57
N LEU A 113 -0.86 16.86 -10.19
CA LEU A 113 -2.01 16.75 -11.11
C LEU A 113 -3.01 17.93 -11.08
N GLN A 114 -2.52 19.16 -11.16
CA GLN A 114 -3.35 20.29 -11.62
C GLN A 114 -2.56 21.18 -12.57
N LYS A 115 -2.73 20.93 -13.88
CA LYS A 115 -2.92 21.99 -14.86
C LYS A 115 -3.63 21.42 -16.09
N PRO A 116 -4.94 21.68 -16.26
CA PRO A 116 -5.56 21.60 -17.58
C PRO A 116 -4.99 22.73 -18.44
N LEU A 117 -4.50 22.42 -19.64
CA LEU A 117 -4.21 23.45 -20.64
C LEU A 117 -5.56 23.97 -21.17
N MET A 118 -6.08 25.01 -20.54
CA MET A 118 -7.13 25.87 -21.10
C MET A 118 -6.50 27.23 -21.39
N THR A 119 -5.98 27.40 -22.60
CA THR A 119 -5.73 28.72 -23.18
C THR A 119 -7.08 29.34 -23.57
N SER A 120 -7.32 30.53 -23.03
CA SER A 120 -8.51 31.37 -23.26
C SER A 120 -8.72 31.70 -24.74
N VAL A 121 -9.99 31.73 -25.12
CA VAL A 121 -10.53 32.40 -26.31
C VAL A 121 -10.15 33.88 -26.28
N LEU A 122 -9.74 34.40 -27.44
CA LEU A 122 -10.07 35.72 -27.96
C LEU A 122 -10.36 35.55 -29.46
#